data_AF-A0AAE1WX43-F1
#
_entry.id   AF-A0AAE1WX43-F1
#
_cell.length_a   1.000
_cell.length_b   1.000
_cell.length_c   1.000
_cell.angle_alpha   90.00
_cell.angle_beta   90.00
_cell.angle_gamma   90.00
#
_symmetry.space_group_name_H-M   'P 1'
#
loop_
_entity.id
_entity.type
_entity.pdbx_description
1 polymer ?
#
loop_
_entity_poly.entity_id
_entity_poly.type
_entity_poly.pdbx_seq_one_letter_code
_entity_poly.pdbx_strand_id
1 'polypeptide(L)'
;MVASCLSFVSLYGSFLRRCLTAAGLSSQTVDIDGDTTIHFWGPSTATSKPPLVLIHGFGPHGVWQWRPQISFFAREFDVYVPDLVFFGESFTKSADRSEVFQAASVAKLLEKLGIRRYSVVGTSYGGLAYRMQRCGRRGKGGDRQFWSEHDAEGQTRSC
;
A
#
# COMPACT_ATOMS: atom_id res chain seq x y z
N MET A 1 42.50 9.23 2.22
CA MET A 1 41.26 9.64 2.91
C MET A 1 40.21 8.56 2.65
N VAL A 2 39.85 7.80 3.67
CA VAL A 2 38.92 6.65 3.53
C VAL A 2 37.51 7.21 3.37
N ALA A 3 36.85 6.80 2.29
CA ALA A 3 35.51 7.25 1.96
C ALA A 3 34.53 6.80 3.06
N SER A 4 33.84 7.77 3.66
CA SER A 4 32.74 7.53 4.59
C SER A 4 31.53 7.00 3.80
N CYS A 5 31.58 5.73 3.39
CA CYS A 5 30.62 5.12 2.47
C CYS A 5 29.59 4.19 3.12
N LEU A 6 29.50 4.15 4.45
CA LEU A 6 28.55 3.27 5.14
C LEU A 6 27.75 4.06 6.18
N SER A 7 26.79 4.85 5.71
CA SER A 7 25.72 5.31 6.60
C SER A 7 24.97 4.09 7.12
N PHE A 8 24.80 3.99 8.44
CA PHE A 8 24.05 2.93 9.11
C PHE A 8 22.66 2.75 8.50
N VAL A 9 22.02 3.86 8.09
CA VAL A 9 20.72 3.88 7.41
C VAL A 9 20.79 3.17 6.06
N SER A 10 21.84 3.44 5.25
CA SER A 10 22.03 2.80 3.94
C SER A 10 22.36 1.32 4.05
N LEU A 11 23.15 0.94 5.07
CA LEU A 11 23.45 -0.47 5.36
C LEU A 11 22.19 -1.22 5.80
N TYR A 12 21.39 -0.64 6.70
CA TYR A 12 20.13 -1.21 7.13
C TYR A 12 19.13 -1.31 5.97
N GLY A 13 18.99 -0.26 5.14
CA GLY A 13 18.17 -0.30 3.93
C GLY A 13 18.58 -1.42 2.97
N SER A 14 19.88 -1.63 2.76
CA SER A 14 20.39 -2.72 1.93
C SER A 14 20.06 -4.10 2.50
N PHE A 15 20.17 -4.26 3.82
CA PHE A 15 19.77 -5.47 4.53
C PHE A 15 18.27 -5.74 4.38
N LEU A 16 17.42 -4.72 4.52
CA LEU A 16 15.98 -4.84 4.31
C LEU A 16 15.64 -5.30 2.90
N ARG A 17 16.21 -4.65 1.87
CA ARG A 17 15.98 -5.05 0.47
C ARG A 17 16.33 -6.54 0.26
N ARG A 18 17.46 -7.00 0.81
CA ARG A 18 17.84 -8.43 0.74
C ARG A 18 16.83 -9.33 1.43
N CYS A 19 16.30 -8.95 2.59
CA CYS A 19 15.27 -9.74 3.27
C CYS A 19 13.98 -9.85 2.44
N LEU A 20 13.57 -8.76 1.77
CA LEU A 20 12.37 -8.76 0.94
C LEU A 20 12.55 -9.61 -0.31
N THR A 21 13.69 -9.48 -0.97
CA THR A 21 14.05 -10.35 -2.11
C THR A 21 14.12 -11.82 -1.71
N ALA A 22 14.68 -12.13 -0.54
CA ALA A 22 14.68 -13.50 0.00
C ALA A 22 13.27 -14.01 0.33
N ALA A 23 12.32 -13.12 0.64
CA ALA A 23 10.90 -13.44 0.82
C ALA A 23 10.13 -13.54 -0.51
N GLY A 24 10.80 -13.40 -1.67
CA GLY A 24 10.18 -13.49 -2.98
C GLY A 24 9.57 -12.18 -3.49
N LEU A 25 9.84 -11.05 -2.83
CA LEU A 25 9.35 -9.74 -3.24
C LEU A 25 10.37 -9.01 -4.11
N SER A 26 9.86 -8.25 -5.09
CA SER A 26 10.62 -7.33 -5.92
C SER A 26 10.06 -5.91 -5.80
N SER A 27 10.96 -4.94 -5.96
CA SER A 27 10.64 -3.52 -6.06
C SER A 27 10.15 -3.23 -7.47
N GLN A 28 8.98 -2.60 -7.58
CA GLN A 28 8.27 -2.35 -8.83
C GLN A 28 7.64 -0.95 -8.78
N THR A 29 7.51 -0.30 -9.93
CA THR A 29 6.85 1.00 -10.05
C THR A 29 5.85 0.95 -11.18
N VAL A 30 4.62 1.41 -10.92
CA VAL A 30 3.53 1.42 -11.90
C VAL A 30 2.99 2.84 -12.05
N ASP A 31 2.84 3.26 -13.29
CA ASP A 31 2.09 4.46 -13.65
C ASP A 31 0.58 4.16 -13.63
N ILE A 32 -0.15 4.84 -12.74
CA ILE A 32 -1.57 4.59 -12.52
C ILE A 32 -2.47 5.45 -13.40
N ASP A 33 -2.04 6.65 -13.81
CA ASP A 33 -2.87 7.61 -14.56
C ASP A 33 -2.11 8.67 -15.40
N GLY A 34 -0.81 8.52 -15.64
CA GLY A 34 0.03 9.42 -16.43
C GLY A 34 0.64 10.59 -15.63
N ASP A 35 0.06 10.89 -14.48
CA ASP A 35 0.53 11.95 -13.58
C ASP A 35 1.02 11.42 -12.24
N THR A 36 0.67 10.18 -11.89
CA THR A 36 1.01 9.54 -10.62
C THR A 36 1.65 8.18 -10.85
N THR A 37 2.81 7.96 -10.24
CA THR A 37 3.51 6.67 -10.18
C THR A 37 3.52 6.16 -8.75
N ILE A 38 3.20 4.88 -8.58
CA ILE A 38 3.25 4.21 -7.28
C ILE A 38 4.36 3.17 -7.32
N HIS A 39 5.34 3.35 -6.43
CA HIS A 39 6.31 2.32 -6.11
C HIS A 39 5.73 1.36 -5.07
N PHE A 40 6.00 0.07 -5.22
CA PHE A 40 5.60 -0.95 -4.27
C PHE A 40 6.59 -2.12 -4.26
N TRP A 41 6.62 -2.84 -3.15
CA TRP A 41 7.19 -4.17 -3.10
C TRP A 41 6.08 -5.20 -3.26
N GLY A 42 6.20 -6.11 -4.21
CA GLY A 42 5.22 -7.16 -4.46
C GLY A 42 5.88 -8.47 -4.88
N PRO A 43 5.13 -9.57 -4.98
CA PRO A 43 5.68 -10.84 -5.45
C PRO A 43 6.31 -10.67 -6.85
N SER A 44 7.52 -11.21 -7.04
CA SER A 44 8.21 -11.18 -8.35
C SER A 44 7.46 -11.94 -9.44
N THR A 45 6.68 -12.94 -9.03
CA THR A 45 5.77 -13.69 -9.89
C THR A 45 4.47 -13.84 -9.11
N ALA A 46 3.34 -13.42 -9.69
CA ALA A 46 2.04 -13.64 -9.08
C ALA A 46 1.81 -15.14 -8.83
N THR A 47 1.31 -15.48 -7.64
CA THR A 47 1.02 -16.87 -7.28
C THR A 47 -0.49 -17.06 -7.13
N SER A 48 -0.92 -18.24 -6.68
CA SER A 48 -2.33 -18.50 -6.34
C SER A 48 -2.68 -18.10 -4.90
N LYS A 49 -1.73 -17.51 -4.16
CA LYS A 49 -1.96 -17.10 -2.76
C LYS A 49 -2.91 -15.90 -2.68
N PRO A 50 -3.68 -15.78 -1.59
CA PRO A 50 -4.52 -14.61 -1.39
C PRO A 50 -3.68 -13.31 -1.31
N PRO A 51 -4.08 -12.23 -2.01
CA PRO A 51 -3.38 -10.94 -1.94
C PRO A 51 -3.55 -10.26 -0.57
N LEU A 52 -2.45 -9.77 -0.01
CA LEU A 52 -2.41 -9.01 1.23
C LEU A 52 -1.69 -7.68 1.01
N VAL A 53 -2.38 -6.57 1.26
CA VAL A 53 -1.83 -5.22 1.10
C VAL A 53 -1.47 -4.64 2.47
N LEU A 54 -0.20 -4.28 2.65
CA LEU A 54 0.33 -3.69 3.88
C LEU A 54 0.55 -2.19 3.69
N ILE A 55 -0.29 -1.37 4.31
CA ILE A 55 -0.28 0.09 4.22
C ILE A 55 0.54 0.65 5.39
N HIS A 56 1.63 1.36 5.09
CA HIS A 56 2.44 1.98 6.13
C HIS A 56 1.81 3.25 6.70
N GLY A 57 2.20 3.60 7.93
CA GLY A 57 1.80 4.85 8.57
C GLY A 57 2.75 6.02 8.24
N PHE A 58 2.58 7.14 8.94
CA PHE A 58 3.53 8.25 8.89
C PHE A 58 4.83 7.85 9.60
N GLY A 59 5.96 7.89 8.90
CA GLY A 59 7.25 7.48 9.47
C GLY A 59 8.23 6.97 8.41
N PRO A 60 9.20 6.11 8.80
CA PRO A 60 10.18 5.55 7.86
C PRO A 60 9.48 4.69 6.79
N HIS A 61 10.16 4.48 5.65
CA HIS A 61 9.71 3.67 4.51
C HIS A 61 8.90 2.44 4.93
N GLY A 62 7.82 2.12 4.21
CA GLY A 62 6.89 1.05 4.61
C GLY A 62 7.54 -0.30 4.87
N VAL A 63 8.61 -0.61 4.14
CA VAL A 63 9.43 -1.81 4.34
C VAL A 63 10.08 -1.89 5.72
N TRP A 64 10.51 -0.76 6.29
CA TRP A 64 11.09 -0.70 7.63
C TRP A 64 10.06 -1.06 8.69
N GLN A 65 8.82 -0.61 8.48
CA GLN A 65 7.71 -0.84 9.41
C GLN A 65 7.22 -2.29 9.38
N TRP A 66 7.16 -2.89 8.19
CA TRP A 66 6.52 -4.18 7.97
C TRP A 66 7.48 -5.36 7.85
N ARG A 67 8.80 -5.15 7.94
CA ARG A 67 9.81 -6.21 7.73
C ARG A 67 9.48 -7.53 8.44
N PRO A 68 9.26 -7.59 9.78
CA PRO A 68 9.02 -8.87 10.42
C PRO A 68 7.71 -9.53 9.96
N GLN A 69 6.69 -8.74 9.63
CA GLN A 69 5.41 -9.22 9.13
C GLN A 69 5.51 -9.73 7.68
N ILE A 70 6.27 -9.06 6.81
CA ILE A 70 6.46 -9.47 5.41
C ILE A 70 7.05 -10.88 5.36
N SER A 71 8.11 -11.15 6.13
CA SER A 71 8.75 -12.48 6.13
C SER A 71 7.84 -13.61 6.63
N PHE A 72 6.86 -13.27 7.49
CA PHE A 72 5.87 -14.22 7.98
C PHE A 72 4.76 -14.42 6.93
N PHE A 73 4.12 -13.34 6.49
CA PHE A 73 2.97 -13.40 5.59
C PHE A 73 3.31 -13.86 4.17
N ALA A 74 4.51 -13.58 3.65
CA ALA A 74 4.91 -14.01 2.30
C ALA A 74 4.87 -15.53 2.09
N ARG A 75 4.85 -16.31 3.18
CA ARG A 75 4.70 -17.78 3.13
C ARG A 75 3.29 -18.18 2.68
N GLU A 76 2.27 -17.44 3.09
CA GLU A 76 0.85 -17.80 2.92
C GLU A 76 0.08 -16.83 2.02
N PHE A 77 0.57 -15.60 1.84
CA PHE A 77 -0.06 -14.52 1.08
C PHE A 77 0.87 -13.99 -0.01
N ASP A 78 0.26 -13.46 -1.08
CA ASP A 78 0.95 -12.58 -2.02
C ASP A 78 0.95 -11.17 -1.42
N VAL A 79 2.09 -10.79 -0.83
CA VAL A 79 2.22 -9.56 -0.06
C VAL A 79 2.59 -8.38 -0.95
N TYR A 80 1.80 -7.31 -0.85
CA TYR A 80 2.01 -6.04 -1.53
C TYR A 80 2.23 -4.93 -0.51
N VAL A 81 3.31 -4.18 -0.65
CA VAL A 81 3.70 -3.08 0.24
C VAL A 81 3.88 -1.83 -0.62
N PRO A 82 2.80 -1.10 -0.92
CA PRO A 82 2.88 0.15 -1.66
C PRO A 82 3.48 1.26 -0.79
N ASP A 83 4.32 2.09 -1.40
CA ASP A 83 4.69 3.38 -0.85
C ASP A 83 3.56 4.37 -1.14
N LEU A 84 3.04 5.03 -0.10
CA LEU A 84 2.04 6.07 -0.27
C LEU A 84 2.60 7.22 -1.11
N VAL A 85 1.72 7.94 -1.81
CA VAL A 85 2.15 9.10 -2.60
C VAL A 85 2.84 10.10 -1.67
N PHE A 86 3.94 10.70 -2.12
CA PHE A 86 4.85 11.56 -1.33
C PHE A 86 5.79 10.83 -0.36
N PHE A 87 5.73 9.50 -0.31
CA PHE A 87 6.65 8.67 0.45
C PHE A 87 7.44 7.74 -0.47
N GLY A 88 8.61 7.34 0.01
CA GLY A 88 9.45 6.39 -0.70
C GLY A 88 9.79 6.83 -2.11
N GLU A 89 9.52 5.96 -3.07
CA GLU A 89 9.78 6.21 -4.51
C GLU A 89 8.49 6.54 -5.29
N SER A 90 7.34 6.71 -4.61
CA SER A 90 6.06 7.09 -5.23
C SER A 90 6.01 8.60 -5.51
N PHE A 91 5.49 8.98 -6.68
CA PHE A 91 5.47 10.37 -7.16
C PHE A 91 4.12 10.76 -7.76
N THR A 92 3.73 12.02 -7.63
CA THR A 92 2.61 12.60 -8.39
C THR A 92 2.87 14.06 -8.72
N LYS A 93 2.29 14.53 -9.82
CA LYS A 93 2.21 15.97 -10.14
C LYS A 93 1.09 16.68 -9.37
N SER A 94 0.16 15.93 -8.77
CA SER A 94 -0.97 16.49 -8.02
C SER A 94 -0.53 17.18 -6.71
N ALA A 95 -1.17 18.30 -6.39
CA ALA A 95 -1.04 18.97 -5.10
C ALA A 95 -1.96 18.35 -4.02
N ASP A 96 -2.85 17.41 -4.38
CA ASP A 96 -3.78 16.78 -3.44
C ASP A 96 -3.02 15.93 -2.41
N ARG A 97 -3.22 16.23 -1.12
CA ARG A 97 -2.63 15.53 0.02
C ARG A 97 -3.68 14.77 0.84
N SER A 98 -4.91 14.68 0.35
CA SER A 98 -6.01 14.04 1.06
C SER A 98 -5.84 12.53 1.18
N GLU A 99 -6.37 11.96 2.25
CA GLU A 99 -6.45 10.51 2.43
C GLU A 99 -7.25 9.83 1.31
N VAL A 100 -8.23 10.54 0.73
CA VAL A 100 -9.04 10.00 -0.37
C VAL A 100 -8.19 9.81 -1.63
N PHE A 101 -7.36 10.79 -1.96
CA PHE A 101 -6.43 10.70 -3.08
C PHE A 101 -5.43 9.56 -2.90
N GLN A 102 -4.89 9.42 -1.70
CA GLN A 102 -3.99 8.31 -1.35
C GLN A 102 -4.69 6.95 -1.55
N ALA A 103 -5.94 6.79 -1.07
CA ALA A 103 -6.66 5.51 -1.15
C ALA A 103 -7.02 5.17 -2.59
N ALA A 104 -7.46 6.19 -3.36
CA ALA A 104 -7.76 6.04 -4.77
C ALA A 104 -6.51 5.65 -5.58
N SER A 105 -5.34 6.22 -5.25
CA SER A 105 -4.09 5.91 -5.92
C SER A 105 -3.68 4.45 -5.71
N VAL A 106 -3.74 3.96 -4.46
CA VAL A 106 -3.44 2.55 -4.18
C VAL A 106 -4.52 1.63 -4.78
N ALA A 107 -5.79 2.03 -4.79
CA ALA A 107 -6.85 1.23 -5.43
C ALA A 107 -6.63 1.08 -6.95
N LYS A 108 -6.24 2.18 -7.63
CA LYS A 108 -5.85 2.15 -9.05
C LYS A 108 -4.63 1.26 -9.29
N LEU A 109 -3.63 1.29 -8.40
CA LEU A 109 -2.50 0.37 -8.47
C LEU A 109 -3.00 -1.10 -8.46
N LEU A 110 -3.84 -1.47 -7.50
CA LEU A 110 -4.35 -2.84 -7.40
C LEU A 110 -5.19 -3.24 -8.63
N GLU A 111 -5.97 -2.31 -9.18
CA GLU A 111 -6.71 -2.52 -10.43
C GLU A 111 -5.78 -2.79 -11.61
N LYS A 112 -4.69 -2.00 -11.77
CA LYS A 112 -3.67 -2.21 -12.80
C LYS A 112 -2.95 -3.56 -12.65
N LEU A 113 -2.78 -4.03 -11.42
CA LEU A 113 -2.22 -5.35 -11.11
C LEU A 113 -3.25 -6.49 -11.29
N GLY A 114 -4.50 -6.19 -11.64
CA GLY A 114 -5.57 -7.19 -11.80
C GLY A 114 -6.13 -7.75 -10.48
N ILE A 115 -5.80 -7.12 -9.35
CA ILE A 115 -6.16 -7.59 -8.01
C ILE A 115 -7.55 -7.05 -7.64
N ARG A 116 -8.55 -7.93 -7.69
CA ARG A 116 -9.95 -7.58 -7.40
C ARG A 116 -10.39 -7.85 -5.96
N ARG A 117 -9.76 -8.82 -5.30
CA ARG A 117 -10.04 -9.22 -3.92
C ARG A 117 -8.73 -9.28 -3.17
N TYR A 118 -8.66 -8.59 -2.05
CA TYR A 118 -7.47 -8.49 -1.23
C TYR A 118 -7.86 -8.27 0.23
N SER A 119 -6.98 -8.72 1.12
CA SER A 119 -6.99 -8.29 2.52
C SER A 119 -6.09 -7.07 2.67
N VAL A 120 -6.45 -6.15 3.55
CA VAL A 120 -5.65 -4.93 3.81
C VAL A 120 -5.35 -4.81 5.30
N VAL A 121 -4.12 -4.44 5.62
CA VAL A 121 -3.65 -4.16 6.98
C VAL A 121 -2.96 -2.81 6.97
N GLY A 122 -3.28 -1.93 7.93
CA GLY A 122 -2.68 -0.60 8.01
C GLY A 122 -2.47 -0.15 9.46
N THR A 123 -1.50 0.75 9.67
CA THR A 123 -1.16 1.31 10.98
C THR A 123 -1.36 2.83 10.99
N SER A 124 -2.06 3.37 12.00
CA SER A 124 -2.28 4.81 12.24
C SER A 124 -2.99 5.55 11.09
N TYR A 125 -2.32 5.75 9.94
CA TYR A 125 -2.95 6.02 8.64
C TYR A 125 -3.78 4.82 8.12
N GLY A 126 -4.15 3.87 8.99
CA GLY A 126 -5.05 2.76 8.73
C GLY A 126 -6.48 3.19 8.39
N GLY A 127 -6.85 4.45 8.64
CA GLY A 127 -8.04 5.06 8.04
C GLY A 127 -8.03 5.00 6.50
N LEU A 128 -6.84 4.97 5.90
CA LEU A 128 -6.66 4.71 4.48
C LEU A 128 -7.07 3.29 4.09
N ALA A 129 -6.66 2.29 4.86
CA ALA A 129 -7.08 0.91 4.64
C ALA A 129 -8.61 0.78 4.73
N TYR A 130 -9.23 1.48 5.69
CA TYR A 130 -10.69 1.59 5.80
C TYR A 130 -11.32 2.28 4.57
N ARG A 131 -10.76 3.40 4.09
CA ARG A 131 -11.24 4.08 2.86
C ARG A 131 -11.06 3.22 1.61
N MET A 132 -9.95 2.48 1.49
CA MET A 132 -9.72 1.55 0.39
C MET A 132 -10.78 0.47 0.33
N GLN A 133 -11.19 -0.07 1.48
CA GLN A 133 -12.30 -1.04 1.54
C GLN A 133 -13.63 -0.44 1.08
N ARG A 134 -13.86 0.86 1.30
CA ARG A 134 -15.04 1.58 0.79
C ARG A 134 -14.99 1.87 -0.72
N CYS A 135 -13.84 2.30 -1.23
CA CYS A 135 -13.66 2.59 -2.66
C CYS A 135 -13.72 1.31 -3.52
N GLY A 136 -13.14 0.19 -3.06
CA GLY A 136 -13.14 -1.09 -3.79
C GLY A 136 -14.53 -1.70 -4.00
N ARG A 137 -15.54 -1.32 -3.20
CA ARG A 137 -16.93 -1.83 -3.32
C ARG A 137 -17.81 -1.03 -4.29
N ARG A 138 -17.35 0.13 -4.80
CA ARG A 138 -18.10 0.92 -5.82
C ARG A 138 -17.89 0.41 -7.26
N GLY A 139 -17.02 -0.58 -7.49
CA GLY A 139 -16.80 -1.19 -8.80
C GLY A 139 -17.85 -2.25 -9.16
N LYS A 140 -18.91 -1.82 -9.87
CA LYS A 140 -19.91 -2.60 -10.64
C LYS A 140 -20.73 -3.67 -9.89
N GLY A 141 -22.05 -3.42 -9.83
CA GLY A 141 -23.08 -4.44 -9.60
C GLY A 141 -24.02 -4.06 -8.46
N GLY A 142 -25.26 -3.72 -8.81
CA GLY A 142 -26.29 -3.32 -7.86
C GLY A 142 -26.63 -4.44 -6.88
N ASP A 143 -26.26 -4.24 -5.63
CA ASP A 143 -27.11 -4.60 -4.51
C ASP A 143 -26.81 -3.63 -3.36
N ARG A 144 -27.76 -2.73 -3.14
CA ARG A 144 -27.73 -1.74 -2.07
C ARG A 144 -28.03 -2.46 -0.76
N GLN A 145 -27.01 -2.97 -0.09
CA GLN A 145 -27.12 -3.16 1.36
C GLN A 145 -26.95 -1.81 2.03
N PHE A 146 -28.08 -1.14 2.18
CA PHE A 146 -28.28 0.01 3.04
C PHE A 146 -27.96 -0.40 4.48
N TRP A 147 -26.87 0.12 5.03
CA TRP A 147 -26.62 0.05 6.46
C TRP A 147 -26.36 1.47 6.95
N SER A 148 -27.25 1.91 7.83
CA SER A 148 -27.17 3.17 8.56
C SER A 148 -26.20 2.97 9.72
N GLU A 149 -25.21 3.86 9.84
CA GLU A 149 -24.42 4.01 11.06
C GLU A 149 -24.64 5.43 11.58
N HIS A 150 -25.03 5.50 12.85
CA HIS A 150 -25.17 6.73 13.61
C HIS A 150 -23.80 7.09 14.20
N ASP A 151 -23.23 8.21 13.76
CA ASP A 151 -22.16 8.88 14.50
C ASP A 151 -22.74 9.50 15.79
N ALA A 152 -21.92 9.63 16.83
CA ALA A 152 -22.27 10.26 18.11
C ALA A 152 -22.65 11.76 17.98
N GLU A 153 -22.61 12.32 16.77
CA GLU A 153 -23.05 13.68 16.44
C GLU A 153 -24.17 13.72 15.39
N GLY A 154 -24.82 12.58 15.09
CA GLY A 154 -26.12 12.54 14.43
C GLY A 154 -26.19 13.13 13.01
N GLN A 155 -25.08 13.19 12.26
CA GLN A 155 -25.10 13.77 10.91
C GLN A 155 -24.68 12.78 9.83
N THR A 156 -25.67 12.22 9.12
CA THR A 156 -25.48 11.46 7.88
C THR A 156 -24.87 12.34 6.80
N ARG A 157 -23.62 12.12 6.43
CA ARG A 157 -23.01 12.72 5.24
C ARG A 157 -23.02 11.72 4.09
N SER A 158 -23.88 11.98 3.12
CA SER A 158 -23.82 11.36 1.80
C SER A 158 -22.60 11.90 1.05
N CYS A 159 -21.78 11.00 0.50
CA CYS A 159 -20.81 11.34 -0.55
C CYS A 159 -21.50 11.48 -1.90
#